data_AF-A0A6P6YII4-F1
#
_entry.id   AF-A0A6P6YII4-F1
#
_cell.length_a   1.000
_cell.length_b   1.000
_cell.length_c   1.000
_cell.angle_alpha   90.00
_cell.angle_beta   90.00
_cell.angle_gamma   90.00
#
_symmetry.space_group_name_H-M   'P 1'
#
loop_
_entity.id
_entity.type
_entity.pdbx_description
1 polymer ?
#
loop_
_entity_poly.entity_id
_entity_poly.type
_entity_poly.pdbx_seq_one_letter_code
_entity_poly.pdbx_strand_id
1 'polypeptide(L)'
;MSTIQTIGAGLYVIQPDYFQKFAFIGTFARFNPPEGREYFLTAWAIAAFSVIIMMFYCITTKVKNYQFLRILYLNQNDYHHHCLTNNEFKQFEQSRDRILSAVRSFIVIVVLVFPFGFIPTIIQLEAYKISMFWTIFWFIIINTNIWYLFMTQYYFPIFIVMLQYYFRIRQRNLYKRLIRLNNRLLNQENLSSNRYIWIRQINNEFLRINRLYGLLRQEIYSNSNQLRRFVTTIFIDLSMQSTYLISIVLFTKIGPAITVVIMQITTGITTMLIIFLYSCSMIEYEDRKFFIQKQKCLNLGNINRNIFTTKNSIKLGTPFERSFGFTLIHDIVISSSLSVNVFINISTFFFLIAPQIR
;
A
#
# COMPACT_ATOMS: atom_id res chain seq x y z
N MET A 1 -22.69 1.47 11.41
CA MET A 1 -23.14 1.83 10.05
C MET A 1 -22.56 0.90 8.98
N SER A 2 -21.24 0.61 8.96
CA SER A 2 -20.70 -0.30 7.93
C SER A 2 -21.28 -1.71 8.06
N THR A 3 -21.44 -2.23 9.27
CA THR A 3 -22.08 -3.53 9.56
C THR A 3 -23.51 -3.63 9.02
N ILE A 4 -24.32 -2.57 9.12
CA ILE A 4 -25.70 -2.56 8.60
C ILE A 4 -25.69 -2.64 7.07
N GLN A 5 -24.76 -1.94 6.43
CA GLN A 5 -24.58 -2.02 4.98
C GLN A 5 -23.98 -3.36 4.54
N THR A 6 -23.07 -3.97 5.32
CA THR A 6 -22.55 -5.32 5.07
C THR A 6 -23.67 -6.35 5.15
N ILE A 7 -24.55 -6.25 6.15
CA ILE A 7 -25.69 -7.15 6.30
C ILE A 7 -26.68 -6.93 5.15
N GLY A 8 -27.02 -5.67 4.82
CA GLY A 8 -27.92 -5.36 3.71
C GLY A 8 -27.42 -5.83 2.34
N ALA A 9 -26.15 -5.56 2.02
CA ALA A 9 -25.53 -6.00 0.76
C ALA A 9 -25.28 -7.51 0.73
N GLY A 10 -24.78 -8.08 1.83
CA GLY A 10 -24.47 -9.51 1.93
C GLY A 10 -25.71 -10.39 1.84
N LEU A 11 -26.81 -10.04 2.52
CA LEU A 11 -28.07 -10.77 2.42
C LEU A 11 -28.61 -10.74 0.99
N TYR A 12 -28.50 -9.60 0.29
CA TYR A 12 -28.90 -9.51 -1.12
C TYR A 12 -28.04 -10.41 -2.02
N VAL A 13 -26.72 -10.43 -1.82
CA VAL A 13 -25.80 -11.26 -2.63
C VAL A 13 -26.05 -12.76 -2.42
N ILE A 14 -26.45 -13.18 -1.21
CA ILE A 14 -26.69 -14.59 -0.89
C ILE A 14 -27.99 -15.10 -1.51
N GLN A 15 -29.09 -14.34 -1.40
CA GLN A 15 -30.40 -14.78 -1.90
C GLN A 15 -31.28 -13.60 -2.34
N PRO A 16 -31.01 -13.03 -3.53
CA PRO A 16 -31.62 -11.77 -3.96
C PRO A 16 -33.16 -11.85 -4.01
N ASP A 17 -33.70 -12.93 -4.58
CA ASP A 17 -35.16 -13.12 -4.77
C ASP A 17 -35.95 -13.20 -3.46
N TYR A 18 -35.32 -13.74 -2.41
CA TYR A 18 -35.95 -13.85 -1.10
C TYR A 18 -35.93 -12.50 -0.36
N PHE A 19 -34.75 -11.87 -0.31
CA PHE A 19 -34.56 -10.69 0.51
C PHE A 19 -35.10 -9.40 -0.12
N GLN A 20 -35.21 -9.32 -1.45
CA GLN A 20 -35.77 -8.15 -2.15
C GLN A 20 -37.24 -7.88 -1.82
N LYS A 21 -37.97 -8.88 -1.27
CA LYS A 21 -39.37 -8.75 -0.81
C LYS A 21 -39.51 -7.86 0.43
N PHE A 22 -38.47 -7.74 1.23
CA PHE A 22 -38.49 -6.89 2.42
C PHE A 22 -38.21 -5.44 2.03
N ALA A 23 -39.07 -4.49 2.42
CA ALA A 23 -38.91 -3.08 2.10
C ALA A 23 -37.51 -2.53 2.45
N PHE A 24 -36.93 -3.01 3.56
CA PHE A 24 -35.57 -2.66 3.97
C PHE A 24 -34.52 -2.99 2.89
N ILE A 25 -34.45 -4.24 2.43
CA ILE A 25 -33.42 -4.70 1.48
C ILE A 25 -33.82 -4.34 0.04
N GLY A 26 -35.11 -4.41 -0.29
CA GLY A 26 -35.65 -4.05 -1.59
C GLY A 26 -35.41 -2.58 -1.95
N THR A 27 -35.56 -1.66 -0.98
CA THR A 27 -35.21 -0.24 -1.19
C THR A 27 -33.71 -0.07 -1.41
N PHE A 28 -32.84 -0.72 -0.63
CA PHE A 28 -31.38 -0.65 -0.83
C PHE A 28 -30.93 -1.21 -2.19
N ALA A 29 -31.51 -2.33 -2.61
CA ALA A 29 -31.23 -2.93 -3.91
C ALA A 29 -31.58 -1.98 -5.06
N ARG A 30 -32.68 -1.21 -4.94
CA ARG A 30 -33.10 -0.21 -5.94
C ARG A 30 -32.19 1.02 -6.03
N PHE A 31 -31.24 1.22 -5.13
CA PHE A 31 -30.24 2.29 -5.28
C PHE A 31 -29.18 1.94 -6.33
N ASN A 32 -29.18 0.68 -6.79
CA ASN A 32 -28.22 0.17 -7.74
C ASN A 32 -28.96 -0.22 -9.04
N PRO A 33 -28.38 0.08 -10.21
CA PRO A 33 -28.98 -0.25 -11.49
C PRO A 33 -29.25 -1.75 -11.59
N PRO A 34 -30.39 -2.17 -12.19
CA PRO A 34 -30.74 -3.59 -12.30
C PRO A 34 -29.70 -4.37 -13.10
N GLU A 35 -29.20 -3.79 -14.20
CA GLU A 35 -28.07 -4.33 -14.95
C GLU A 35 -26.79 -4.21 -14.12
N GLY A 36 -26.32 -5.33 -13.55
CA GLY A 36 -25.10 -5.44 -12.75
C GLY A 36 -25.19 -4.96 -11.30
N ARG A 37 -26.41 -4.92 -10.77
CA ARG A 37 -26.68 -4.76 -9.33
C ARG A 37 -25.82 -5.67 -8.46
N GLU A 38 -25.62 -6.91 -8.88
CA GLU A 38 -24.79 -7.90 -8.18
C GLU A 38 -23.35 -7.44 -8.04
N TYR A 39 -22.74 -6.92 -9.11
CA TYR A 39 -21.37 -6.40 -9.08
C TYR A 39 -21.24 -5.19 -8.14
N PHE A 40 -22.21 -4.28 -8.15
CA PHE A 40 -22.27 -3.15 -7.22
C PHE A 40 -22.34 -3.59 -5.77
N LEU A 41 -23.31 -4.45 -5.45
CA LEU A 41 -23.53 -4.90 -4.08
C LEU A 41 -22.37 -5.77 -3.60
N THR A 42 -21.71 -6.51 -4.49
CA THR A 42 -20.48 -7.25 -4.18
C THR A 42 -19.32 -6.29 -3.87
N ALA A 43 -19.11 -5.25 -4.68
CA ALA A 43 -18.09 -4.22 -4.40
C ALA A 43 -18.34 -3.53 -3.04
N TRP A 44 -19.60 -3.18 -2.74
CA TRP A 44 -19.99 -2.63 -1.45
C TRP A 44 -19.76 -3.60 -0.29
N ALA A 45 -20.07 -4.87 -0.47
CA ALA A 45 -19.85 -5.89 0.54
C ALA A 45 -18.36 -6.07 0.84
N ILE A 46 -17.52 -6.16 -0.20
CA ILE A 46 -16.06 -6.25 -0.07
C ILE A 46 -15.54 -5.04 0.71
N ALA A 47 -15.93 -3.84 0.30
CA ALA A 47 -15.52 -2.58 0.93
C ALA A 47 -15.93 -2.50 2.40
N ALA A 48 -17.15 -2.90 2.74
CA ALA A 48 -17.62 -2.87 4.12
C ALA A 48 -16.96 -3.96 4.98
N PHE A 49 -16.71 -5.14 4.41
CA PHE A 49 -16.06 -6.25 5.10
C PHE A 49 -14.57 -5.97 5.35
N SER A 50 -13.89 -5.26 4.43
CA SER A 50 -12.50 -4.89 4.60
C SER A 50 -12.30 -3.94 5.77
N VAL A 51 -13.20 -2.98 6.00
CA VAL A 51 -13.19 -2.11 7.20
C VAL A 51 -13.28 -2.95 8.47
N ILE A 52 -14.18 -3.94 8.50
CA ILE A 52 -14.37 -4.81 9.66
C ILE A 52 -13.08 -5.63 9.91
N ILE A 53 -12.51 -6.27 8.87
CA ILE A 53 -11.25 -7.00 9.00
C ILE A 53 -10.13 -6.06 9.49
N MET A 54 -10.01 -4.87 8.91
CA MET A 54 -8.97 -3.92 9.30
C MET A 54 -9.12 -3.49 10.76
N MET A 55 -10.33 -3.20 11.22
CA MET A 55 -10.58 -2.76 12.59
C MET A 55 -10.41 -3.88 13.62
N PHE A 56 -10.91 -5.09 13.34
CA PHE A 56 -11.00 -6.16 14.34
C PHE A 56 -9.92 -7.23 14.22
N TYR A 57 -9.44 -7.54 13.00
CA TYR A 57 -8.44 -8.59 12.78
C TYR A 57 -7.01 -8.04 12.72
N CYS A 58 -6.82 -6.85 12.14
CA CYS A 58 -5.49 -6.27 12.00
C CYS A 58 -5.01 -5.55 13.28
N ILE A 59 -5.91 -4.90 14.03
CA ILE A 59 -5.61 -4.22 15.31
C ILE A 59 -5.78 -5.20 16.49
N THR A 60 -5.04 -6.30 16.48
CA THR A 60 -5.11 -7.31 17.56
C THR A 60 -4.13 -7.04 18.71
N THR A 61 -3.27 -6.02 18.60
CA THR A 61 -2.29 -5.67 19.65
C THR A 61 -2.39 -4.22 20.09
N LYS A 62 -1.98 -3.93 21.33
CA LYS A 62 -1.92 -2.55 21.85
C LYS A 62 -1.16 -1.68 20.85
N VAL A 63 -1.78 -0.59 20.39
CA VAL A 63 -1.23 0.37 19.40
C VAL A 63 0.22 0.79 19.72
N LYS A 64 0.56 0.89 21.01
CA LYS A 64 1.90 1.22 21.53
C LYS A 64 3.02 0.22 21.14
N ASN A 65 2.67 -1.00 20.72
CA ASN A 65 3.61 -2.06 20.36
C ASN A 65 4.01 -2.02 18.87
N TYR A 66 3.29 -1.26 18.04
CA TYR A 66 3.63 -1.11 16.63
C TYR A 66 4.79 -0.14 16.47
N GLN A 67 5.97 -0.69 16.18
CA GLN A 67 7.20 0.09 15.97
C GLN A 67 7.03 1.05 14.80
N PHE A 68 6.25 0.65 13.79
CA PHE A 68 5.94 1.47 12.63
C PHE A 68 5.13 2.74 12.96
N LEU A 69 4.31 2.75 14.02
CA LEU A 69 3.54 3.94 14.39
C LEU A 69 4.44 5.01 15.00
N ARG A 70 5.52 4.60 15.67
CA ARG A 70 6.53 5.53 16.18
C ARG A 70 7.20 6.30 15.04
N ILE A 71 7.32 5.70 13.86
CA ILE A 71 7.89 6.36 12.66
C ILE A 71 7.01 7.54 12.20
N LEU A 72 5.68 7.48 12.38
CA LEU A 72 4.78 8.59 12.04
C LEU A 72 4.84 9.74 13.03
N TYR A 73 5.00 9.40 14.31
CA TYR A 73 5.00 10.32 15.44
C TYR A 73 6.41 10.66 15.93
N LEU A 74 7.42 10.50 15.07
CA LEU A 74 8.79 10.89 15.41
C LEU A 74 8.80 12.36 15.84
N ASN A 75 9.12 12.60 17.11
CA ASN A 75 9.34 13.93 17.64
C ASN A 75 10.81 14.32 17.46
N GLN A 76 11.08 15.62 17.34
CA GLN A 76 12.46 16.14 17.26
C GLN A 76 13.34 15.70 18.45
N ASN A 77 12.76 15.37 19.60
CA ASN A 77 13.51 14.93 20.78
C ASN A 77 13.96 13.46 20.71
N ASP A 78 13.38 12.63 19.83
CA ASP A 78 13.78 11.23 19.61
C ASP A 78 14.94 11.08 18.59
N TYR A 79 15.57 12.21 18.24
CA TYR A 79 16.65 12.33 17.26
C TYR A 79 17.80 11.35 17.45
N HIS A 80 18.14 11.07 18.71
CA HIS A 80 19.28 10.23 19.05
C HIS A 80 19.06 8.73 18.83
N HIS A 81 17.79 8.29 18.75
CA HIS A 81 17.46 6.88 18.54
C HIS A 81 17.21 6.52 17.07
N HIS A 82 16.94 7.51 16.20
CA HIS A 82 16.60 7.28 14.79
C HIS A 82 17.61 7.96 13.86
N CYS A 83 18.29 7.18 13.00
CA CYS A 83 19.44 7.59 12.18
C CYS A 83 19.15 8.55 11.00
N LEU A 84 18.22 9.51 11.13
CA LEU A 84 18.01 10.58 10.15
C LEU A 84 18.79 11.84 10.56
N THR A 85 19.26 12.62 9.58
CA THR A 85 19.88 13.94 9.81
C THR A 85 18.83 15.06 9.81
N ASN A 86 19.12 16.22 10.45
CA ASN A 86 18.15 17.34 10.62
C ASN A 86 17.41 17.68 9.32
N ASN A 87 18.14 17.72 8.21
CA ASN A 87 17.60 18.04 6.90
C ASN A 87 16.70 16.91 6.35
N GLU A 88 17.05 15.65 6.58
CA GLU A 88 16.27 14.49 6.12
C GLU A 88 14.99 14.31 6.92
N PHE A 89 15.03 14.60 8.23
CA PHE A 89 13.82 14.61 9.05
C PHE A 89 12.86 15.72 8.60
N LYS A 90 13.37 16.93 8.36
CA LYS A 90 12.55 18.04 7.84
C LYS A 90 11.94 17.73 6.48
N GLN A 91 12.68 17.06 5.60
CA GLN A 91 12.16 16.57 4.31
C GLN A 91 11.06 15.51 4.50
N PHE A 92 11.27 14.56 5.42
CA PHE A 92 10.27 13.55 5.76
C PHE A 92 8.97 14.16 6.28
N GLU A 93 9.07 15.09 7.23
CA GLU A 93 7.93 15.81 7.81
C GLU A 93 7.14 16.59 6.75
N GLN A 94 7.82 17.36 5.91
CA GLN A 94 7.19 18.11 4.83
C GLN A 94 6.48 17.19 3.82
N SER A 95 7.10 16.06 3.45
CA SER A 95 6.47 15.09 2.55
C SER A 95 5.25 14.42 3.19
N ARG A 96 5.35 14.03 4.47
CA ARG A 96 4.23 13.45 5.24
C ARG A 96 3.02 14.38 5.23
N ASP A 97 3.23 15.64 5.60
CA ASP A 97 2.13 16.59 5.76
C ASP A 97 1.48 16.94 4.41
N ARG A 98 2.28 17.05 3.34
CA ARG A 98 1.75 17.24 1.97
C ARG A 98 0.91 16.05 1.50
N ILE A 99 1.37 14.82 1.72
CA ILE A 99 0.63 13.61 1.32
C ILE A 99 -0.68 13.49 2.11
N LEU A 100 -0.65 13.71 3.43
CA LEU A 100 -1.86 13.69 4.27
C LEU A 100 -2.85 14.76 3.82
N SER A 101 -2.38 15.98 3.54
CA SER A 101 -3.22 17.08 3.07
C SER A 101 -3.87 16.78 1.72
N ALA A 102 -3.09 16.32 0.73
CA ALA A 102 -3.59 15.99 -0.60
C ALA A 102 -4.70 14.93 -0.55
N VAL A 103 -4.54 13.94 0.32
CA VAL A 103 -5.50 12.83 0.45
C VAL A 103 -6.76 13.28 1.16
N ARG A 104 -6.64 14.11 2.21
CA ARG A 104 -7.80 14.73 2.85
C ARG A 104 -8.64 15.50 1.83
N SER A 105 -7.98 16.32 1.01
CA SER A 105 -8.65 17.09 -0.04
C SER A 105 -9.34 16.18 -1.05
N PHE A 106 -8.67 15.11 -1.50
CA PHE A 106 -9.25 14.14 -2.42
C PHE A 106 -10.50 13.47 -1.85
N ILE A 107 -10.44 13.00 -0.60
CA ILE A 107 -11.58 12.34 0.07
C ILE A 107 -12.76 13.32 0.21
N VAL A 108 -12.50 14.56 0.59
CA VAL A 108 -13.53 15.60 0.70
C VAL A 108 -14.20 15.84 -0.66
N ILE A 109 -13.42 15.95 -1.74
CA ILE A 109 -13.96 16.12 -3.10
C ILE A 109 -14.86 14.94 -3.47
N VAL A 110 -14.39 13.70 -3.29
CA VAL A 110 -15.17 12.49 -3.63
C VAL A 110 -16.46 12.44 -2.82
N VAL A 111 -16.40 12.69 -1.51
CA VAL A 111 -17.58 12.66 -0.63
C VAL A 111 -18.59 13.75 -1.00
N LEU A 112 -18.13 14.94 -1.39
CA LEU A 112 -19.03 16.03 -1.78
C LEU A 112 -19.74 15.75 -3.10
N VAL A 113 -19.08 15.10 -4.06
CA VAL A 113 -19.65 14.76 -5.37
C VAL A 113 -20.61 13.58 -5.30
N PHE A 114 -20.39 12.66 -4.35
CA PHE A 114 -21.13 11.41 -4.26
C PHE A 114 -22.66 11.56 -4.12
N PRO A 115 -23.20 12.43 -3.23
CA PRO A 115 -24.65 12.67 -3.13
C PRO A 115 -25.29 13.09 -4.46
N PHE A 116 -24.59 13.93 -5.24
CA PHE A 116 -25.09 14.44 -6.52
C PHE A 116 -25.20 13.36 -7.59
N GLY A 117 -24.41 12.28 -7.50
CA GLY A 117 -24.57 11.12 -8.37
C GLY A 117 -25.74 10.21 -7.98
N PHE A 118 -25.97 10.03 -6.67
CA PHE A 118 -26.96 9.09 -6.16
C PHE A 118 -28.39 9.63 -6.15
N ILE A 119 -28.58 10.94 -5.97
CA ILE A 119 -29.91 11.56 -5.98
C ILE A 119 -30.63 11.31 -7.33
N PRO A 120 -30.01 11.57 -8.51
CA PRO A 120 -30.60 11.21 -9.80
C PRO A 120 -30.91 9.72 -9.93
N THR A 121 -30.07 8.84 -9.38
CA THR A 121 -30.28 7.38 -9.39
C THR A 121 -31.52 6.98 -8.61
N ILE A 122 -31.70 7.54 -7.41
CA ILE A 122 -32.88 7.28 -6.57
C ILE A 122 -34.17 7.69 -7.28
N ILE A 123 -34.13 8.82 -7.99
CA ILE A 123 -35.27 9.34 -8.77
C ILE A 123 -35.53 8.41 -9.96
N GLN A 124 -34.50 8.10 -10.76
CA GLN A 124 -34.62 7.29 -11.97
C GLN A 124 -35.04 5.84 -11.69
N LEU A 125 -34.56 5.25 -10.60
CA LEU A 125 -34.87 3.87 -10.19
C LEU A 125 -36.10 3.79 -9.27
N GLU A 126 -36.74 4.93 -9.00
CA GLU A 126 -37.99 5.03 -8.25
C GLU A 126 -37.94 4.30 -6.90
N ALA A 127 -36.80 4.37 -6.20
CA ALA A 127 -36.62 3.67 -4.92
C ALA A 127 -37.62 4.18 -3.85
N TYR A 128 -37.95 5.47 -3.92
CA TYR A 128 -38.94 6.13 -3.06
C TYR A 128 -40.35 5.53 -3.19
N LYS A 129 -40.69 4.89 -4.31
CA LYS A 129 -41.99 4.23 -4.51
C LYS A 129 -42.13 2.94 -3.68
N ILE A 130 -41.04 2.30 -3.26
CA ILE A 130 -41.11 1.17 -2.30
C ILE A 130 -41.41 1.72 -0.90
N SER A 131 -40.62 2.70 -0.47
CA SER A 131 -40.78 3.35 0.82
C SER A 131 -39.92 4.61 0.89
N MET A 132 -40.55 5.76 1.13
CA MET A 132 -39.85 7.02 1.31
C MET A 132 -38.99 7.02 2.57
N PHE A 133 -39.49 6.42 3.66
CA PHE A 133 -38.75 6.27 4.92
C PHE A 133 -37.44 5.50 4.73
N TRP A 134 -37.50 4.30 4.14
CA TRP A 134 -36.29 3.49 3.91
C TRP A 134 -35.35 4.12 2.89
N THR A 135 -35.86 4.92 1.96
CA THR A 135 -35.03 5.66 0.99
C THR A 135 -34.19 6.73 1.70
N ILE A 136 -34.79 7.53 2.56
CA ILE A 136 -34.07 8.54 3.35
C ILE A 136 -33.05 7.84 4.29
N PHE A 137 -33.48 6.77 4.95
CA PHE A 137 -32.63 5.99 5.83
C PHE A 137 -31.38 5.45 5.12
N TRP A 138 -31.55 4.76 3.99
CA TRP A 138 -30.41 4.22 3.24
C TRP A 138 -29.54 5.29 2.62
N PHE A 139 -30.11 6.41 2.17
CA PHE A 139 -29.33 7.54 1.68
C PHE A 139 -28.38 8.08 2.75
N ILE A 140 -28.85 8.23 3.99
CA ILE A 140 -28.00 8.68 5.11
C ILE A 140 -26.92 7.64 5.42
N ILE A 141 -27.27 6.35 5.48
CA ILE A 141 -26.31 5.27 5.76
C ILE A 141 -25.22 5.19 4.69
N ILE A 142 -25.59 5.23 3.41
CA ILE A 142 -24.65 5.15 2.29
C ILE A 142 -23.68 6.33 2.37
N ASN A 143 -24.19 7.57 2.45
CA ASN A 143 -23.34 8.78 2.51
C ASN A 143 -22.41 8.80 3.73
N THR A 144 -22.90 8.38 4.90
CA THR A 144 -22.03 8.29 6.09
C THR A 144 -20.99 7.19 5.95
N ASN A 145 -21.36 6.00 5.46
CA ASN A 145 -20.41 4.90 5.28
C ASN A 145 -19.34 5.20 4.22
N ILE A 146 -19.69 5.92 3.16
CA ILE A 146 -18.74 6.39 2.14
C ILE A 146 -17.61 7.15 2.81
N TRP A 147 -17.91 8.14 3.64
CA TRP A 147 -16.87 8.87 4.36
C TRP A 147 -15.92 7.93 5.11
N TYR A 148 -16.46 6.97 5.87
CA TYR A 148 -15.65 6.00 6.61
C TYR A 148 -14.86 5.06 5.70
N LEU A 149 -15.45 4.59 4.60
CA LEU A 149 -14.81 3.71 3.63
C LEU A 149 -13.65 4.41 2.94
N PHE A 150 -13.88 5.61 2.41
CA PHE A 150 -12.83 6.41 1.77
C PHE A 150 -11.72 6.80 2.76
N MET A 151 -12.06 7.14 4.00
CA MET A 151 -11.03 7.37 5.02
C MET A 151 -10.19 6.12 5.27
N THR A 152 -10.82 4.95 5.38
CA THR A 152 -10.11 3.70 5.66
C THR A 152 -9.25 3.26 4.47
N GLN A 153 -9.86 3.17 3.28
CA GLN A 153 -9.25 2.61 2.07
C GLN A 153 -8.13 3.46 1.49
N TYR A 154 -8.13 4.77 1.72
CA TYR A 154 -7.09 5.65 1.19
C TYR A 154 -5.97 5.85 2.21
N TYR A 155 -6.28 6.07 3.50
CA TYR A 155 -5.25 6.31 4.50
C TYR A 155 -4.33 5.12 4.77
N PHE A 156 -4.83 3.89 4.72
CA PHE A 156 -4.00 2.71 4.98
C PHE A 156 -2.92 2.48 3.91
N PRO A 157 -3.21 2.55 2.59
CA PRO A 157 -2.19 2.57 1.55
C PRO A 157 -1.15 3.68 1.75
N ILE A 158 -1.60 4.90 2.05
CA ILE A 158 -0.72 6.06 2.26
C ILE A 158 0.20 5.84 3.45
N PHE A 159 -0.31 5.20 4.49
CA PHE A 159 0.49 4.85 5.64
C PHE A 159 1.69 3.96 5.24
N ILE A 160 1.47 2.98 4.35
CA ILE A 160 2.54 2.16 3.77
C ILE A 160 3.49 3.00 2.91
N VAL A 161 2.98 3.98 2.14
CA VAL A 161 3.82 4.92 1.38
C VAL A 161 4.75 5.72 2.30
N MET A 162 4.27 6.18 3.46
CA MET A 162 5.11 6.94 4.41
C MET A 162 6.22 6.09 5.01
N LEU A 163 5.90 4.86 5.42
CA LEU A 163 6.91 3.91 5.88
C LEU A 163 7.95 3.62 4.81
N GLN A 164 7.48 3.39 3.59
CA GLN A 164 8.35 3.20 2.43
C GLN A 164 9.30 4.39 2.24
N TYR A 165 8.77 5.61 2.32
CA TYR A 165 9.58 6.81 2.14
C TYR A 165 10.65 6.94 3.23
N TYR A 166 10.29 6.66 4.49
CA TYR A 166 11.24 6.60 5.61
C TYR A 166 12.38 5.61 5.35
N PHE A 167 12.05 4.36 5.01
CA PHE A 167 13.08 3.33 4.73
C PHE A 167 13.94 3.71 3.53
N ARG A 168 13.34 4.28 2.49
CA ARG A 168 14.05 4.72 1.29
C ARG A 168 15.09 5.79 1.58
N ILE A 169 14.79 6.77 2.44
CA ILE A 169 15.78 7.79 2.83
C ILE A 169 17.00 7.12 3.46
N ARG A 170 16.77 6.17 4.39
CA ARG A 170 17.85 5.44 5.06
C ARG A 170 18.65 4.54 4.11
N GLN A 171 17.98 3.82 3.22
CA GLN A 171 18.63 3.01 2.18
C GLN A 171 19.49 3.90 1.26
N ARG A 172 18.98 5.05 0.82
CA ARG A 172 19.72 6.01 -0.02
C ARG A 172 20.95 6.57 0.68
N ASN A 173 20.89 6.82 1.98
CA ASN A 173 22.04 7.29 2.74
C ASN A 173 23.15 6.25 2.83
N LEU A 174 22.80 4.99 3.10
CA LEU A 174 23.75 3.90 3.07
C LEU A 174 24.35 3.72 1.66
N TYR A 175 23.51 3.80 0.63
CA TYR A 175 23.94 3.71 -0.76
C TYR A 175 24.93 4.83 -1.13
N LYS A 176 24.66 6.09 -0.77
CA LYS A 176 25.59 7.22 -0.97
C LYS A 176 26.93 7.00 -0.26
N ARG A 177 26.91 6.51 0.98
CA ARG A 177 28.15 6.19 1.73
C ARG A 177 28.95 5.09 1.04
N LEU A 178 28.27 4.06 0.54
CA LEU A 178 28.89 2.97 -0.19
C LEU A 178 29.50 3.42 -1.52
N ILE A 179 28.82 4.29 -2.28
CA ILE A 179 29.39 4.89 -3.50
C ILE A 179 30.64 5.70 -3.18
N ARG A 180 30.61 6.55 -2.14
CA ARG A 180 31.79 7.34 -1.74
C ARG A 180 32.96 6.43 -1.36
N LEU A 181 32.69 5.33 -0.67
CA LEU A 181 33.71 4.33 -0.34
C LEU A 181 34.24 3.65 -1.61
N ASN A 182 33.37 3.30 -2.55
CA ASN A 182 33.75 2.72 -3.83
C ASN A 182 34.62 3.67 -4.67
N ASN A 183 34.30 4.97 -4.71
CA ASN A 183 35.10 5.96 -5.42
C ASN A 183 36.46 6.19 -4.74
N ARG A 184 36.52 6.15 -3.41
CA ARG A 184 37.79 6.18 -2.66
C ARG A 184 38.66 4.96 -2.95
N LEU A 185 38.05 3.79 -3.12
CA LEU A 185 38.74 2.61 -3.61
C LEU A 185 39.25 2.87 -5.04
N LEU A 186 38.44 3.37 -5.98
CA LEU A 186 38.90 3.57 -7.35
C LEU A 186 40.06 4.58 -7.47
N ASN A 187 39.97 5.75 -6.83
CA ASN A 187 40.88 6.89 -7.03
C ASN A 187 42.26 6.78 -6.32
N GLN A 188 42.72 5.57 -6.01
CA GLN A 188 43.86 5.38 -5.10
C GLN A 188 45.23 5.26 -5.80
N GLU A 189 45.42 5.86 -6.98
CA GLU A 189 46.68 5.70 -7.73
C GLU A 189 47.92 6.30 -7.04
N ASN A 190 47.80 7.18 -6.03
CA ASN A 190 48.93 8.03 -5.56
C ASN A 190 49.28 8.04 -4.04
N LEU A 191 48.86 7.06 -3.22
CA LEU A 191 49.12 7.09 -1.75
C LEU A 191 50.01 5.93 -1.27
N SER A 192 51.33 6.05 -1.47
CA SER A 192 52.33 5.04 -1.10
C SER A 192 52.73 5.05 0.39
N SER A 193 52.64 6.18 1.09
CA SER A 193 53.25 6.32 2.44
C SER A 193 52.35 5.92 3.63
N ASN A 194 51.03 5.73 3.44
CA ASN A 194 50.10 5.44 4.55
C ASN A 194 49.07 4.33 4.26
N ARG A 195 49.49 3.32 3.50
CA ARG A 195 48.64 2.23 3.00
C ARG A 195 47.92 1.46 4.13
N TYR A 196 48.61 1.15 5.23
CA TYR A 196 48.01 0.39 6.34
C TYR A 196 46.88 1.15 7.05
N ILE A 197 47.11 2.43 7.38
CA ILE A 197 46.11 3.28 8.05
C ILE A 197 44.88 3.44 7.15
N TRP A 198 45.09 3.64 5.85
CA TRP A 198 44.01 3.75 4.87
C TRP A 198 43.20 2.46 4.72
N ILE A 199 43.86 1.29 4.65
CA ILE A 199 43.20 -0.02 4.62
C ILE A 199 42.33 -0.21 5.87
N ARG A 200 42.86 0.14 7.04
CA ARG A 200 42.13 0.05 8.32
C ARG A 200 40.90 0.98 8.32
N GLN A 201 41.03 2.20 7.82
CA GLN A 201 39.91 3.15 7.72
C GLN A 201 38.80 2.63 6.79
N ILE A 202 39.16 2.07 5.64
CA ILE A 202 38.18 1.51 4.70
C ILE A 202 37.50 0.27 5.26
N ASN A 203 38.25 -0.64 5.88
CA ASN A 203 37.69 -1.80 6.55
C ASN A 203 36.69 -1.40 7.63
N ASN A 204 37.05 -0.42 8.46
CA ASN A 204 36.18 0.08 9.52
C ASN A 204 34.89 0.71 8.96
N GLU A 205 35.00 1.55 7.93
CA GLU A 205 33.83 2.17 7.30
C GLU A 205 32.94 1.14 6.59
N PHE A 206 33.53 0.14 5.92
CA PHE A 206 32.78 -0.93 5.29
C PHE A 206 32.06 -1.83 6.32
N LEU A 207 32.73 -2.17 7.43
CA LEU A 207 32.11 -2.88 8.56
C LEU A 207 30.95 -2.07 9.16
N ARG A 208 31.14 -0.75 9.31
CA ARG A 208 30.11 0.16 9.80
C ARG A 208 28.89 0.20 8.87
N ILE A 209 29.11 0.32 7.56
CA ILE A 209 28.03 0.28 6.56
C ILE A 209 27.26 -1.03 6.64
N ASN A 210 27.94 -2.17 6.75
CA ASN A 210 27.29 -3.47 6.85
C ASN A 210 26.49 -3.65 8.14
N ARG A 211 27.01 -3.19 9.27
CA ARG A 211 26.27 -3.21 10.54
C ARG A 211 24.99 -2.37 10.44
N LEU A 212 25.09 -1.15 9.90
CA LEU A 212 23.93 -0.27 9.71
C LEU A 212 22.90 -0.85 8.73
N TYR A 213 23.38 -1.49 7.66
CA TYR A 213 22.52 -2.19 6.71
C TYR A 213 21.80 -3.39 7.35
N GLY A 214 22.50 -4.19 8.15
CA GLY A 214 21.90 -5.30 8.90
C GLY A 214 20.80 -4.85 9.88
N LEU A 215 21.05 -3.76 10.62
CA LEU A 215 20.05 -3.15 11.51
C LEU A 215 18.83 -2.65 10.73
N LEU A 216 19.05 -1.97 9.60
CA LEU A 216 17.95 -1.50 8.74
C LEU A 216 17.12 -2.67 8.22
N ARG A 217 17.76 -3.78 7.82
CA ARG A 217 17.04 -4.97 7.36
C ARG A 217 16.22 -5.63 8.47
N GLN A 218 16.77 -5.75 9.67
CA GLN A 218 16.04 -6.27 10.83
C GLN A 218 14.81 -5.42 11.16
N GLU A 219 14.94 -4.10 11.07
CA GLU A 219 13.85 -3.16 11.30
C GLU A 219 12.74 -3.27 10.24
N ILE A 220 13.10 -3.36 8.96
CA ILE A 220 12.13 -3.58 7.87
C ILE A 220 11.45 -4.94 8.03
N TYR A 221 12.18 -5.99 8.40
CA TYR A 221 11.62 -7.32 8.64
C TYR A 221 10.64 -7.33 9.82
N SER A 222 11.01 -6.71 10.94
CA SER A 222 10.13 -6.54 12.12
C SER A 222 8.84 -5.82 11.73
N ASN A 223 8.97 -4.68 11.04
CA ASN A 223 7.81 -3.91 10.59
C ASN A 223 6.97 -4.66 9.57
N SER A 224 7.59 -5.40 8.64
CA SER A 224 6.87 -6.26 7.70
C SER A 224 6.09 -7.35 8.40
N ASN A 225 6.63 -7.98 9.45
CA ASN A 225 5.91 -8.99 10.21
C ASN A 225 4.70 -8.41 10.94
N GLN A 226 4.85 -7.22 11.54
CA GLN A 226 3.75 -6.52 12.21
C GLN A 226 2.68 -6.07 11.21
N LEU A 227 3.09 -5.63 10.03
CA LEU A 227 2.20 -5.12 8.99
C LEU A 227 1.63 -6.19 8.07
N ARG A 228 2.11 -7.44 8.16
CA ARG A 228 1.77 -8.53 7.25
C ARG A 228 0.27 -8.67 7.03
N ARG A 229 -0.51 -8.63 8.12
CA ARG A 229 -1.98 -8.71 8.09
C ARG A 229 -2.57 -7.48 7.40
N PHE A 230 -2.15 -6.28 7.78
CA PHE A 230 -2.60 -5.02 7.15
C PHE A 230 -2.31 -4.99 5.65
N VAL A 231 -1.06 -5.24 5.25
CA VAL A 231 -0.61 -5.25 3.85
C VAL A 231 -1.40 -6.28 3.04
N THR A 232 -1.66 -7.47 3.61
CA THR A 232 -2.46 -8.50 2.92
C THR A 232 -3.92 -8.09 2.76
N THR A 233 -4.53 -7.54 3.82
CA THR A 233 -5.93 -7.08 3.75
C THR A 233 -6.08 -5.92 2.77
N ILE A 234 -5.18 -4.93 2.78
CA ILE A 234 -5.18 -3.80 1.82
C ILE A 234 -5.04 -4.33 0.39
N PHE A 235 -4.11 -5.26 0.17
CA PHE A 235 -3.86 -5.84 -1.14
C PHE A 235 -5.10 -6.55 -1.69
N ILE A 236 -5.69 -7.46 -0.91
CA ILE A 236 -6.90 -8.19 -1.32
C ILE A 236 -8.06 -7.23 -1.55
N ASP A 237 -8.26 -6.27 -0.65
CA ASP A 237 -9.35 -5.30 -0.72
C ASP A 237 -9.28 -4.44 -1.98
N LEU A 238 -8.15 -3.76 -2.20
CA LEU A 238 -7.98 -2.88 -3.35
C LEU A 238 -8.00 -3.67 -4.67
N SER A 239 -7.42 -4.87 -4.72
CA SER A 239 -7.45 -5.71 -5.93
C SER A 239 -8.87 -6.20 -6.26
N MET A 240 -9.62 -6.69 -5.28
CA MET A 240 -10.99 -7.12 -5.50
C MET A 240 -11.90 -5.94 -5.86
N GLN A 241 -11.86 -4.84 -5.12
CA GLN A 241 -12.66 -3.66 -5.44
C GLN A 241 -12.34 -3.09 -6.82
N SER A 242 -11.05 -2.97 -7.17
CA SER A 242 -10.65 -2.54 -8.50
C SER A 242 -11.26 -3.44 -9.57
N THR A 243 -11.26 -4.75 -9.36
CA THR A 243 -11.86 -5.70 -10.31
C THR A 243 -13.36 -5.46 -10.43
N TYR A 244 -14.12 -5.54 -9.34
CA TYR A 244 -15.57 -5.38 -9.41
C TYR A 244 -16.02 -3.99 -9.92
N LEU A 245 -15.29 -2.92 -9.58
CA LEU A 245 -15.57 -1.58 -10.10
C LEU A 245 -15.29 -1.45 -11.60
N ILE A 246 -14.21 -2.06 -12.11
CA ILE A 246 -13.96 -2.11 -13.55
C ILE A 246 -15.04 -2.95 -14.25
N SER A 247 -15.49 -4.06 -13.65
CA SER A 247 -16.61 -4.85 -14.17
C SER A 247 -17.87 -4.01 -14.32
N ILE A 248 -18.20 -3.19 -13.31
CA ILE A 248 -19.34 -2.28 -13.36
C ILE A 248 -19.20 -1.33 -14.55
N VAL A 249 -18.06 -0.65 -14.68
CA VAL A 249 -17.83 0.32 -15.76
C VAL A 249 -17.93 -0.30 -17.15
N LEU A 250 -17.39 -1.50 -17.35
CA LEU A 250 -17.32 -2.14 -18.68
C LEU A 250 -18.62 -2.87 -19.05
N PHE A 251 -19.31 -3.48 -18.09
CA PHE A 251 -20.38 -4.43 -18.37
C PHE A 251 -21.78 -3.87 -18.10
N THR A 252 -21.95 -2.78 -17.36
CA THR A 252 -23.29 -2.29 -17.01
C THR A 252 -23.67 -1.06 -17.82
N LYS A 253 -24.89 -1.01 -18.36
CA LYS A 253 -25.42 0.21 -18.95
C LYS A 253 -25.94 1.10 -17.82
N ILE A 254 -25.17 2.13 -17.49
CA ILE A 254 -25.52 3.07 -16.43
C ILE A 254 -25.75 4.45 -17.03
N GLY A 255 -26.67 5.21 -16.45
CA GLY A 255 -26.89 6.61 -16.80
C GLY A 255 -25.62 7.45 -16.64
N PRO A 256 -25.41 8.48 -17.47
CA PRO A 256 -24.14 9.21 -17.59
C PRO A 256 -23.65 9.81 -16.26
N ALA A 257 -24.56 10.35 -15.43
CA ALA A 257 -24.20 10.91 -14.13
C ALA A 257 -23.58 9.88 -13.17
N ILE A 258 -24.11 8.67 -13.16
CA ILE A 258 -23.65 7.59 -12.28
C ILE A 258 -22.34 7.01 -12.81
N THR A 259 -22.22 6.88 -14.15
CA THR A 259 -20.98 6.46 -14.81
C THR A 259 -19.81 7.38 -14.43
N VAL A 260 -20.01 8.70 -14.40
CA VAL A 260 -18.97 9.65 -13.97
C VAL A 260 -18.53 9.41 -12.53
N VAL A 261 -19.48 9.22 -11.61
CA VAL A 261 -19.17 8.97 -10.19
C VAL A 261 -18.41 7.66 -10.02
N ILE A 262 -18.85 6.58 -10.66
CA ILE A 262 -18.17 5.28 -10.58
C ILE A 262 -16.79 5.36 -11.20
N MET A 263 -16.63 6.00 -12.36
CA MET A 263 -15.33 6.21 -12.98
C MET A 263 -14.36 6.93 -12.05
N GLN A 264 -14.81 7.95 -11.31
CA GLN A 264 -13.99 8.66 -10.33
C GLN A 264 -13.58 7.75 -9.15
N ILE A 265 -14.48 6.89 -8.68
CA ILE A 265 -14.17 5.92 -7.61
C ILE A 265 -13.21 4.86 -8.11
N THR A 266 -13.47 4.27 -9.28
CA THR A 266 -12.62 3.26 -9.93
C THR A 266 -11.21 3.80 -10.15
N THR A 267 -11.08 5.02 -10.68
CA THR A 267 -9.77 5.67 -10.84
C THR A 267 -9.08 5.93 -9.50
N GLY A 268 -9.82 6.34 -8.47
CA GLY A 268 -9.27 6.51 -7.12
C GLY A 268 -8.75 5.21 -6.48
N ILE A 269 -9.52 4.11 -6.56
CA ILE A 269 -9.14 2.81 -6.00
C ILE A 269 -7.98 2.18 -6.78
N THR A 270 -8.03 2.23 -8.12
CA THR A 270 -6.96 1.71 -8.98
C THR A 270 -5.64 2.48 -8.77
N THR A 271 -5.70 3.82 -8.67
CA THR A 271 -4.51 4.63 -8.39
C THR A 271 -3.93 4.32 -7.01
N MET A 272 -4.76 4.11 -5.99
CA MET A 272 -4.28 3.68 -4.67
C MET A 272 -3.65 2.29 -4.71
N LEU A 273 -4.22 1.34 -5.47
CA LEU A 273 -3.62 0.02 -5.68
C LEU A 273 -2.23 0.13 -6.34
N ILE A 274 -2.12 0.94 -7.40
CA ILE A 274 -0.86 1.20 -8.10
C ILE A 274 0.18 1.80 -7.14
N ILE A 275 -0.18 2.86 -6.41
CA ILE A 275 0.70 3.54 -5.47
C ILE A 275 1.16 2.59 -4.36
N PHE A 276 0.25 1.79 -3.82
CA PHE A 276 0.53 0.78 -2.79
C PHE A 276 1.53 -0.28 -3.29
N LEU A 277 1.26 -0.89 -4.45
CA LEU A 277 2.10 -1.90 -5.06
C LEU A 277 3.48 -1.35 -5.44
N TYR A 278 3.51 -0.17 -6.04
CA TYR A 278 4.74 0.54 -6.36
C TYR A 278 5.59 0.77 -5.11
N SER A 279 4.98 1.30 -4.05
CA SER A 279 5.68 1.59 -2.79
C SER A 279 6.28 0.33 -2.19
N CYS A 280 5.50 -0.75 -2.08
CA CYS A 280 6.01 -2.01 -1.54
C CYS A 280 7.17 -2.57 -2.39
N SER A 281 7.04 -2.55 -3.73
CA SER A 281 8.08 -3.03 -4.65
C SER A 281 9.37 -2.20 -4.61
N MET A 282 9.27 -0.90 -4.30
CA MET A 282 10.42 0.00 -4.30
C MET A 282 11.41 -0.31 -3.16
N ILE A 283 10.94 -0.85 -2.04
CA ILE A 283 11.79 -1.26 -0.91
C ILE A 283 12.70 -2.41 -1.35
N GLU A 284 12.14 -3.40 -2.04
CA GLU A 284 12.89 -4.53 -2.58
C GLU A 284 13.89 -4.07 -3.66
N TYR A 285 13.46 -3.18 -4.56
CA TYR A 285 14.32 -2.65 -5.61
C TYR A 285 15.56 -1.92 -5.05
N GLU A 286 15.38 -1.03 -4.06
CA GLU A 286 16.49 -0.30 -3.44
C GLU A 286 17.41 -1.25 -2.64
N ASP A 287 16.85 -2.31 -2.03
CA ASP A 287 17.65 -3.35 -1.35
C ASP A 287 18.53 -4.13 -2.35
N ARG A 288 17.94 -4.61 -3.46
CA ARG A 288 18.68 -5.29 -4.54
C ARG A 288 19.78 -4.39 -5.10
N LYS A 289 19.48 -3.12 -5.35
CA LYS A 289 20.45 -2.14 -5.85
C LYS A 289 21.63 -1.94 -4.88
N PHE A 290 21.35 -1.83 -3.58
CA PHE A 290 22.38 -1.73 -2.56
C PHE A 290 23.24 -3.00 -2.51
N PHE A 291 22.61 -4.17 -2.54
CA PHE A 291 23.30 -5.46 -2.54
C PHE A 291 24.29 -5.61 -3.70
N ILE A 292 23.85 -5.31 -4.93
CA ILE A 292 24.72 -5.34 -6.13
C ILE A 292 25.92 -4.42 -5.95
N GLN A 293 25.69 -3.19 -5.47
CA GLN A 293 26.79 -2.24 -5.27
C GLN A 293 27.75 -2.67 -4.16
N LYS A 294 27.24 -3.31 -3.10
CA LYS A 294 28.05 -3.87 -2.02
C LYS A 294 28.94 -4.99 -2.56
N GLN A 295 28.41 -5.85 -3.41
CA GLN A 295 29.16 -6.94 -4.01
C GLN A 295 30.25 -6.44 -4.97
N LYS A 296 29.97 -5.40 -5.76
CA LYS A 296 31.01 -4.71 -6.56
C LYS A 296 32.15 -4.18 -5.68
N CYS A 297 31.81 -3.54 -4.57
CA CYS A 297 32.79 -3.00 -3.62
C CYS A 297 33.64 -4.10 -2.95
N LEU A 298 33.02 -5.22 -2.56
CA LEU A 298 33.72 -6.39 -2.03
C LEU A 298 34.69 -7.00 -3.04
N ASN A 299 34.24 -7.17 -4.29
CA ASN A 299 35.08 -7.74 -5.36
C ASN A 299 36.29 -6.85 -5.64
N LEU A 300 36.10 -5.52 -5.69
CA LEU A 300 37.19 -4.56 -5.86
C LEU A 300 38.20 -4.59 -4.70
N GLY A 301 37.73 -4.72 -3.45
CA GLY A 301 38.62 -4.76 -2.29
C GLY A 301 39.33 -6.09 -2.06
N ASN A 302 38.71 -7.21 -2.48
CA ASN A 302 39.29 -8.56 -2.41
C ASN A 302 40.28 -8.81 -3.55
N ILE A 303 39.84 -8.68 -4.80
CA ILE A 303 40.59 -9.13 -5.98
C ILE A 303 41.78 -8.22 -6.27
N ASN A 304 41.63 -6.90 -6.11
CA ASN A 304 42.67 -5.97 -6.54
C ASN A 304 43.67 -5.59 -5.44
N ARG A 305 43.32 -5.74 -4.15
CA ARG A 305 44.05 -5.02 -3.09
C ARG A 305 44.21 -5.72 -1.73
N ASN A 306 43.69 -6.94 -1.54
CA ASN A 306 43.76 -7.69 -0.26
C ASN A 306 43.33 -6.85 0.96
N ILE A 307 42.34 -5.97 0.78
CA ILE A 307 41.92 -5.01 1.82
C ILE A 307 41.03 -5.73 2.84
N PHE A 308 40.07 -6.53 2.37
CA PHE A 308 39.18 -7.29 3.22
C PHE A 308 39.75 -8.69 3.42
N THR A 309 40.00 -9.09 4.68
CA THR A 309 40.49 -10.44 4.99
C THR A 309 39.39 -11.49 4.75
N THR A 310 39.77 -12.68 4.28
CA THR A 310 38.87 -13.80 3.94
C THR A 310 37.93 -14.23 5.08
N LYS A 311 38.36 -14.11 6.35
CA LYS A 311 37.48 -14.35 7.52
C LYS A 311 36.37 -13.29 7.67
N ASN A 312 36.64 -12.04 7.29
CA ASN A 312 35.65 -10.98 7.30
C ASN A 312 34.76 -11.03 6.06
N SER A 313 35.29 -11.40 4.88
CA SER A 313 34.49 -11.51 3.64
C SER A 313 33.39 -12.57 3.74
N ILE A 314 33.58 -13.67 4.48
CA ILE A 314 32.55 -14.68 4.74
C ILE A 314 31.42 -14.10 5.63
N LYS A 315 31.75 -13.39 6.72
CA LYS A 315 30.76 -12.68 7.55
C LYS A 315 30.10 -11.48 6.84
N LEU A 316 30.79 -10.87 5.88
CA LEU A 316 30.34 -9.70 5.13
C LEU A 316 29.57 -10.08 3.86
N GLY A 317 29.78 -11.29 3.35
CA GLY A 317 29.35 -11.76 2.05
C GLY A 317 28.27 -12.83 2.08
N THR A 318 27.81 -13.32 3.25
CA THR A 318 26.67 -14.25 3.27
C THR A 318 25.47 -13.61 2.57
N PRO A 319 25.04 -14.15 1.42
CA PRO A 319 23.83 -13.73 0.77
C PRO A 319 22.70 -14.27 1.64
N PHE A 320 21.98 -13.40 2.33
CA PHE A 320 20.65 -13.81 2.77
C PHE A 320 19.78 -13.76 1.51
N GLU A 321 19.72 -14.88 0.79
CA GLU A 321 19.03 -15.12 -0.48
C GLU A 321 17.51 -14.92 -0.44
N ARG A 322 16.94 -14.57 0.73
CA ARG A 322 15.51 -14.32 0.84
C ARG A 322 15.15 -12.99 0.21
N SER A 323 14.07 -13.01 -0.57
CA SER A 323 13.34 -11.82 -0.99
C SER A 323 13.08 -10.92 0.22
N PHE A 324 13.37 -9.63 0.06
CA PHE A 324 13.41 -8.67 1.15
C PHE A 324 12.53 -7.47 0.83
N GLY A 325 11.53 -7.23 1.67
CA GLY A 325 10.51 -6.20 1.47
C GLY A 325 9.28 -6.48 2.31
N PHE A 326 8.16 -5.84 1.97
CA PHE A 326 6.88 -6.15 2.60
C PHE A 326 6.34 -7.49 2.11
N THR A 327 5.92 -8.33 3.06
CA THR A 327 5.42 -9.69 2.84
C THR A 327 3.92 -9.80 3.07
N LEU A 328 3.27 -10.65 2.28
CA LEU A 328 1.91 -11.12 2.49
C LEU A 328 1.89 -12.29 3.50
N ILE A 329 0.69 -12.73 3.93
CA ILE A 329 0.51 -13.83 4.91
C ILE A 329 1.29 -15.11 4.55
N HIS A 330 1.43 -15.42 3.26
CA HIS A 330 2.16 -16.60 2.75
C HIS A 330 3.65 -16.34 2.47
N ASP A 331 4.25 -15.34 3.14
CA ASP A 331 5.65 -14.91 2.94
C ASP A 331 6.00 -14.49 1.50
N ILE A 332 4.98 -14.20 0.68
CA ILE A 332 5.15 -13.65 -0.68
C ILE A 332 5.56 -12.18 -0.55
N VAL A 333 6.72 -11.82 -1.09
CA VAL A 333 7.19 -10.43 -1.14
C VAL A 333 6.51 -9.69 -2.29
N ILE A 334 6.01 -8.49 -2.01
CA ILE A 334 5.42 -7.62 -3.03
C ILE A 334 6.56 -7.02 -3.87
N SER A 335 6.84 -7.67 -4.99
CA SER A 335 7.84 -7.28 -5.97
C SER A 335 7.24 -6.56 -7.16
N SER A 336 8.09 -5.95 -8.00
CA SER A 336 7.64 -5.37 -9.27
C SER A 336 6.99 -6.43 -10.19
N SER A 337 7.49 -7.67 -10.16
CA SER A 337 6.90 -8.79 -10.90
C SER A 337 5.51 -9.15 -10.39
N LEU A 338 5.31 -9.20 -9.06
CA LEU A 338 3.98 -9.42 -8.50
C LEU A 338 3.03 -8.29 -8.91
N SER A 339 3.47 -7.04 -8.82
CA SER A 339 2.68 -5.88 -9.22
C SER A 339 2.20 -5.99 -10.67
N VAL A 340 3.10 -6.35 -11.60
CA VAL A 340 2.75 -6.55 -13.01
C VAL A 340 1.77 -7.72 -13.18
N ASN A 341 2.02 -8.86 -12.53
CA ASN A 341 1.15 -10.02 -12.60
C ASN A 341 -0.28 -9.73 -12.12
N VAL A 342 -0.44 -8.88 -11.12
CA VAL A 342 -1.77 -8.45 -10.64
C VAL A 342 -2.54 -7.73 -11.75
N PHE A 343 -1.92 -6.76 -12.42
CA PHE A 343 -2.58 -6.04 -13.52
C PHE A 343 -2.80 -6.92 -14.76
N ILE A 344 -1.88 -7.84 -15.05
CA ILE A 344 -2.08 -8.85 -16.09
C ILE A 344 -3.30 -9.69 -15.74
N ASN A 345 -3.38 -10.26 -14.53
CA ASN A 345 -4.50 -11.11 -14.12
C ASN A 345 -5.84 -10.37 -14.15
N ILE A 346 -5.87 -9.13 -13.67
CA ILE A 346 -7.06 -8.26 -13.77
C ILE A 346 -7.43 -8.08 -15.25
N SER A 347 -6.48 -7.77 -16.12
CA SER A 347 -6.73 -7.58 -17.56
C SER A 347 -7.17 -8.87 -18.25
N THR A 348 -6.52 -10.01 -17.97
CA THR A 348 -6.88 -11.35 -18.45
C THR A 348 -8.31 -11.69 -18.05
N PHE A 349 -8.69 -11.42 -16.81
CA PHE A 349 -10.07 -11.59 -16.36
C PHE A 349 -11.04 -10.79 -17.24
N PHE A 350 -10.75 -9.53 -17.54
CA PHE A 350 -11.63 -8.68 -18.35
C PHE A 350 -11.69 -9.02 -19.84
N PHE A 351 -10.54 -9.29 -20.45
CA PHE A 351 -10.45 -9.46 -21.90
C PHE A 351 -10.66 -10.90 -22.36
N LEU A 352 -10.42 -11.88 -21.50
CA LEU A 352 -10.46 -13.30 -21.88
C LEU A 352 -11.56 -14.08 -21.17
N ILE A 353 -11.79 -13.82 -19.87
CA ILE A 353 -12.69 -14.66 -19.06
C ILE A 353 -14.11 -14.07 -18.99
N ALA A 354 -14.24 -12.79 -18.64
CA ALA A 354 -15.53 -12.12 -18.47
C ALA A 354 -16.43 -12.13 -19.73
N PRO A 355 -15.91 -12.03 -20.97
CA PRO A 355 -16.74 -12.14 -22.17
C PRO A 355 -17.32 -13.55 -22.40
N GLN A 356 -16.73 -14.59 -21.81
CA GLN A 356 -17.15 -15.99 -21.97
C GLN A 356 -18.15 -16.46 -20.91
N ILE A 357 -18.34 -15.68 -19.85
CA ILE A 357 -19.27 -15.98 -18.73
C ILE A 357 -20.64 -15.33 -18.96
N ARG A 358 -20.75 -14.40 -19.93
CA ARG A 358 -22.01 -13.87 -20.44
C ARG A 358 -22.60 -14.80 -21.49
#